data_AF-A0A7S2FWD6-F1
#
_entry.id   AF-A0A7S2FWD6-F1
#
_cell.length_a   1.000
_cell.length_b   1.000
_cell.length_c   1.000
_cell.angle_alpha   90.00
_cell.angle_beta   90.00
_cell.angle_gamma   90.00
#
_symmetry.space_group_name_H-M   'P 1'
#
loop_
_entity.id
_entity.type
_entity.pdbx_description
1 polymer ?
#
loop_
_entity_poly.entity_id
_entity_poly.type
_entity_poly.pdbx_seq_one_letter_code
_entity_poly.pdbx_strand_id
1 'polypeptide(L)'
;GVWYSLPGPCPAMEFSDKTPDCERGMPGGMCRGANVTGEASCTYHAEEAGFVDLDEFSFIRNYSRFVDEGRREYDPLTDTGVGFTFWDGIDDQERCVWRMNRLQ
;
A
#
# COMPACT_ATOMS: atom_id res chain seq x y z
N GLY A 1 7.85 0.11 8.14
CA GLY A 1 6.45 -0.16 8.51
C GLY A 1 6.34 -1.56 9.07
N VAL A 2 5.23 -1.89 9.76
CA VAL A 2 4.92 -3.26 10.15
C VAL A 2 3.84 -3.78 9.22
N TRP A 3 4.10 -4.91 8.56
CA TRP A 3 3.14 -5.58 7.70
C TRP A 3 2.33 -6.57 8.52
N TYR A 4 1.02 -6.60 8.29
CA TYR A 4 0.11 -7.54 8.93
C TYR A 4 -0.69 -8.26 7.86
N SER A 5 -0.88 -9.57 8.02
CA SER A 5 -1.81 -10.36 7.22
C SER A 5 -3.03 -10.67 8.08
N LEU A 6 -4.17 -10.08 7.74
CA LEU A 6 -5.41 -10.23 8.50
C LEU A 6 -6.33 -11.24 7.82
N PRO A 7 -7.06 -12.07 8.59
CA PRO A 7 -7.92 -13.12 8.04
C PRO A 7 -9.15 -12.51 7.33
N GLY A 8 -9.13 -12.53 6.00
CA GLY A 8 -10.27 -12.18 5.16
C GLY A 8 -11.27 -13.33 4.99
N PRO A 9 -12.46 -13.05 4.40
CA PRO A 9 -13.46 -14.08 4.16
C PRO A 9 -12.98 -15.11 3.13
N CYS A 10 -13.36 -16.37 3.32
CA CYS A 10 -13.08 -17.50 2.43
C CYS A 10 -11.59 -17.59 2.01
N PRO A 11 -10.64 -17.81 2.93
CA PRO A 11 -9.21 -17.90 2.60
C PRO A 11 -8.83 -19.21 1.88
N ALA A 12 -9.76 -20.19 1.81
CA ALA A 12 -9.53 -21.47 1.16
C ALA A 12 -9.73 -21.45 -0.37
N MET A 13 -10.15 -20.31 -0.94
CA MET A 13 -10.37 -20.14 -2.37
C MET A 13 -9.59 -18.91 -2.87
N GLU A 14 -9.25 -18.94 -4.16
CA GLU A 14 -8.67 -17.79 -4.86
C GLU A 14 -9.62 -16.58 -4.81
N PHE A 15 -9.06 -15.38 -4.84
CA PHE A 15 -9.84 -14.15 -4.70
C PHE A 15 -10.99 -14.02 -5.71
N SER A 16 -10.75 -14.42 -6.96
CA SER A 16 -11.75 -14.38 -8.04
C SER A 16 -12.83 -15.46 -7.92
N ASP A 17 -12.58 -16.51 -7.15
CA ASP A 17 -13.39 -17.74 -7.17
C ASP A 17 -14.25 -17.88 -5.91
N LYS A 18 -14.22 -16.89 -5.01
CA LYS A 18 -14.97 -16.91 -3.76
C LYS A 18 -16.45 -17.02 -4.02
N THR A 19 -17.08 -17.98 -3.34
CA THR A 19 -18.53 -18.20 -3.40
C THR A 19 -19.19 -17.67 -2.12
N PRO A 20 -20.46 -17.23 -2.20
CA PRO A 20 -21.20 -16.80 -1.01
C PRO A 20 -21.31 -17.89 0.07
N ASP A 21 -21.33 -19.17 -0.31
CA ASP A 21 -21.33 -20.28 0.65
C ASP A 21 -20.02 -20.37 1.42
N CYS A 22 -18.89 -20.20 0.73
CA CYS A 22 -17.58 -20.21 1.36
C CYS A 22 -17.38 -19.01 2.29
N GLU A 23 -17.83 -17.81 1.90
CA GLU A 23 -17.75 -16.61 2.74
C GLU A 23 -18.62 -16.72 4.00
N ARG A 24 -19.79 -17.37 3.90
CA ARG A 24 -20.62 -17.66 5.09
C ARG A 24 -19.97 -18.67 6.02
N GLY A 25 -19.35 -19.72 5.47
CA GLY A 25 -18.66 -20.74 6.26
C GLY A 25 -17.35 -20.24 6.89
N MET A 26 -16.71 -19.26 6.25
CA MET A 26 -15.44 -18.66 6.67
C MET A 26 -15.53 -17.13 6.55
N PRO A 27 -16.21 -16.44 7.48
CA PRO A 27 -16.45 -14.99 7.38
C PRO A 27 -15.19 -14.12 7.56
N GLY A 28 -14.07 -14.71 8.01
CA GLY A 28 -12.86 -13.97 8.37
C GLY A 28 -13.00 -13.30 9.74
N GLY A 29 -12.11 -12.35 10.03
CA GLY A 29 -12.03 -11.69 11.35
C GLY A 29 -12.47 -10.22 11.37
N MET A 30 -12.93 -9.67 10.25
CA MET A 30 -13.25 -8.24 10.16
C MET A 30 -14.58 -7.92 10.87
N CYS A 31 -14.53 -7.05 11.86
CA CYS A 31 -15.71 -6.54 12.54
C CYS A 31 -16.49 -5.56 11.64
N ARG A 32 -17.83 -5.55 11.76
CA ARG A 32 -18.70 -4.59 11.03
C ARG A 32 -18.57 -3.14 11.49
N GLY A 33 -17.90 -2.90 12.61
CA GLY A 33 -17.62 -1.56 13.14
C GLY A 33 -16.45 -1.62 14.12
N ALA A 34 -16.14 -0.48 14.74
CA ALA A 34 -14.95 -0.31 15.58
C ALA A 34 -14.94 -1.16 16.87
N ASN A 35 -16.06 -1.78 17.24
CA ASN A 35 -16.13 -2.63 18.43
C ASN A 35 -15.58 -4.03 18.12
N VAL A 36 -14.33 -4.27 18.53
CA VAL A 36 -13.66 -5.56 18.40
C VAL A 36 -14.00 -6.44 19.61
N THR A 37 -14.66 -7.57 19.38
CA THR A 37 -15.10 -8.48 20.46
C THR A 37 -14.07 -9.56 20.79
N GLY A 38 -13.19 -9.90 19.84
CA GLY A 38 -12.24 -11.00 19.96
C GLY A 38 -12.83 -12.36 19.58
N GLU A 39 -14.09 -12.42 19.15
CA GLU A 39 -14.69 -13.63 18.59
C GLU A 39 -14.03 -14.01 17.26
N ALA A 40 -14.11 -15.27 16.86
CA ALA A 40 -13.50 -15.74 15.60
C ALA A 40 -13.93 -14.91 14.38
N SER A 41 -15.17 -14.41 14.36
CA SER A 41 -15.72 -13.57 13.30
C SER A 41 -15.51 -12.05 13.49
N CYS A 42 -14.88 -11.61 14.58
CA CYS A 42 -14.67 -10.19 14.89
C CYS A 42 -13.43 -10.02 15.79
N THR A 43 -12.26 -10.02 15.14
CA THR A 43 -10.92 -9.91 15.75
C THR A 43 -10.20 -8.61 15.40
N TYR A 44 -10.58 -7.92 14.32
CA TYR A 44 -9.97 -6.65 13.92
C TYR A 44 -10.98 -5.69 13.32
N HIS A 45 -10.67 -4.40 13.42
CA HIS A 45 -11.33 -3.34 12.68
C HIS A 45 -10.27 -2.57 11.89
N ALA A 46 -10.54 -2.32 10.61
CA ALA A 46 -9.72 -1.51 9.74
C ALA A 46 -10.63 -0.59 8.96
N GLU A 47 -10.17 0.64 8.75
CA GLU A 47 -10.85 1.65 7.95
C GLU A 47 -9.93 2.14 6.83
N GLU A 48 -10.51 2.63 5.75
CA GLU A 48 -9.73 3.24 4.68
C GLU A 48 -9.15 4.57 5.16
N ALA A 49 -7.82 4.68 5.15
CA ALA A 49 -7.10 5.89 5.57
C ALA A 49 -6.95 6.93 4.44
N GLY A 50 -7.68 6.77 3.33
CA GLY A 50 -7.49 7.53 2.10
C GLY A 50 -6.40 6.95 1.20
N PHE A 51 -6.18 7.60 0.06
CA PHE A 51 -5.16 7.23 -0.92
C PHE A 51 -4.45 8.48 -1.44
N VAL A 52 -3.20 8.31 -1.86
CA VAL A 52 -2.41 9.33 -2.54
C VAL A 52 -1.82 8.72 -3.79
N ASP A 53 -1.91 9.43 -4.92
CA ASP A 53 -1.29 8.98 -6.15
C ASP A 53 0.23 9.14 -6.06
N LEU A 54 1.00 8.16 -6.56
CA LEU A 54 2.46 8.22 -6.50
C LEU A 54 3.02 9.35 -7.39
N ASP A 55 2.38 9.67 -8.51
CA ASP A 55 2.75 10.79 -9.38
C ASP A 55 2.49 12.13 -8.68
N GLU A 56 1.39 12.23 -7.93
CA GLU A 56 1.10 13.38 -7.07
C GLU A 56 2.15 13.52 -5.97
N PHE A 57 2.42 12.41 -5.28
CA PHE A 57 3.34 12.36 -4.14
C PHE A 57 4.80 12.65 -4.53
N SER A 58 5.23 12.13 -5.68
CA SER A 58 6.55 12.32 -6.26
C SER A 58 6.67 13.61 -7.09
N PHE A 59 5.56 14.32 -7.28
CA PHE A 59 5.41 15.56 -8.06
C PHE A 59 5.65 15.40 -9.58
N ILE A 60 5.50 14.19 -10.13
CA ILE A 60 5.61 13.89 -11.56
C ILE A 60 4.24 14.08 -12.24
N ARG A 61 3.93 15.31 -12.66
CA ARG A 61 2.60 15.61 -13.23
C ARG A 61 2.34 15.07 -14.64
N ASN A 62 3.39 14.74 -15.37
CA ASN A 62 3.29 14.23 -16.73
C ASN A 62 4.43 13.23 -16.98
N TYR A 63 4.10 11.95 -16.84
CA TYR A 63 5.07 10.87 -16.95
C TYR A 63 5.68 10.76 -18.35
N SER A 64 4.87 10.89 -19.40
CA SER A 64 5.36 10.86 -20.79
C SER A 64 6.44 11.90 -21.03
N ARG A 65 6.18 13.16 -20.63
CA ARG A 65 7.16 14.24 -20.76
C ARG A 65 8.40 14.01 -19.90
N PHE A 66 8.24 13.49 -18.70
CA PHE A 66 9.36 13.16 -17.82
C PHE A 66 10.34 12.20 -18.51
N VAL A 67 9.80 11.13 -19.12
CA VAL A 67 10.59 10.15 -19.87
C VAL A 67 11.17 10.75 -21.17
N ASP A 68 10.38 11.54 -21.91
CA ASP A 68 10.82 12.20 -23.16
C ASP A 68 11.98 13.18 -22.93
N GLU A 69 12.06 13.81 -21.75
CA GLU A 69 13.18 14.65 -21.33
C GLU A 69 14.43 13.84 -20.91
N GLY A 70 14.39 12.51 -21.03
CA GLY A 70 15.48 11.61 -20.66
C GLY A 70 15.65 11.42 -19.16
N ARG A 71 14.64 11.76 -18.36
CA ARG A 71 14.68 11.58 -16.90
C ARG A 71 14.32 10.15 -16.52
N ARG A 72 14.76 9.75 -15.33
CA ARG A 72 14.46 8.45 -14.73
C ARG A 72 14.21 8.65 -13.25
N GLU A 73 13.17 8.00 -12.74
CA GLU A 73 12.80 8.12 -11.33
C GLU A 73 13.85 7.56 -10.39
N TYR A 74 14.41 6.41 -10.75
CA TYR A 74 15.37 5.67 -9.94
C TYR A 74 16.19 4.71 -10.80
N ASP A 75 17.48 4.62 -10.52
CA ASP A 75 18.39 3.61 -11.05
C ASP A 75 18.98 2.79 -9.89
N PRO A 76 18.73 1.47 -9.82
CA PRO A 76 19.19 0.63 -8.72
C PRO A 76 20.71 0.48 -8.64
N LEU A 77 21.45 0.76 -9.73
CA LEU A 77 22.92 0.68 -9.72
C LEU A 77 23.56 1.89 -9.05
N THR A 78 22.95 3.07 -9.19
CA THR A 78 23.46 4.32 -8.61
C THR A 78 22.72 4.73 -7.35
N ASP A 79 21.60 4.07 -7.04
CA ASP A 79 20.69 4.40 -5.94
C ASP A 79 20.17 5.85 -6.01
N THR A 80 20.01 6.35 -7.24
CA THR A 80 19.59 7.71 -7.54
C THR A 80 18.73 7.78 -8.79
N GLY A 81 17.92 8.83 -8.95
CA GLY A 81 17.28 9.14 -10.22
C GLY A 81 18.18 9.92 -11.19
N VAL A 82 17.67 10.17 -12.40
CA VAL A 82 18.30 10.99 -13.45
C VAL A 82 17.43 12.22 -13.67
N GLY A 83 17.95 13.40 -13.34
CA GLY A 83 17.15 14.65 -13.39
C GLY A 83 15.98 14.68 -12.40
N PHE A 84 16.04 13.80 -11.39
CA PHE A 84 15.02 13.59 -10.37
C PHE A 84 15.66 12.91 -9.16
N THR A 85 15.35 13.34 -7.94
CA THR A 85 16.06 12.90 -6.71
C THR A 85 15.13 12.39 -5.62
N PHE A 86 13.82 12.29 -5.91
CA PHE A 86 12.84 11.95 -4.88
C PHE A 86 13.08 10.54 -4.31
N TRP A 87 13.46 9.57 -5.15
CA TRP A 87 13.69 8.18 -4.77
C TRP A 87 15.16 7.85 -4.44
N ASP A 88 16.06 8.84 -4.38
CA ASP A 88 17.47 8.63 -4.03
C ASP A 88 17.60 8.02 -2.62
N GLY A 89 18.39 6.95 -2.47
CA GLY A 89 18.44 6.21 -1.21
C GLY A 89 17.09 5.55 -0.92
N ILE A 90 16.67 4.61 -1.77
CA ILE A 90 15.33 4.02 -1.64
C ILE A 90 15.16 3.24 -0.34
N ASP A 91 16.24 2.59 0.11
CA ASP A 91 16.30 1.82 1.37
C ASP A 91 16.93 2.61 2.53
N ASP A 92 17.30 3.88 2.31
CA ASP A 92 17.80 4.74 3.39
C ASP A 92 16.65 5.12 4.33
N GLN A 93 16.81 4.77 5.61
CA GLN A 93 15.76 4.93 6.60
C GLN A 93 15.38 6.39 6.83
N GLU A 94 16.34 7.31 6.83
CA GLU A 94 16.07 8.75 7.02
C GLU A 94 15.35 9.34 5.81
N ARG A 95 15.73 8.93 4.60
CA ARG A 95 15.05 9.30 3.35
C ARG A 95 13.62 8.76 3.30
N CYS A 96 13.40 7.51 3.74
CA CYS A 96 12.06 6.93 3.85
C CYS A 96 11.18 7.71 4.82
N VAL A 97 11.70 8.05 6.01
CA VAL A 97 10.99 8.88 6.99
C VAL A 97 10.69 10.27 6.42
N TRP A 98 11.66 10.89 5.72
CA TRP A 98 11.46 12.17 5.06
C TRP A 98 10.33 12.13 4.04
N ARG A 99 10.22 11.08 3.21
CA ARG A 99 9.11 10.90 2.26
C ARG A 99 7.77 10.80 3.00
N MET A 100 7.68 9.94 4.01
CA MET A 100 6.44 9.74 4.78
C MET A 100 5.97 11.01 5.49
N ASN A 101 6.90 11.83 5.99
CA ASN A 101 6.56 13.11 6.64
C ASN A 101 5.98 14.16 5.68
N ARG A 102 6.06 13.96 4.36
CA ARG A 102 5.44 14.85 3.37
C ARG A 102 3.94 14.60 3.17
N LEU A 103 3.39 13.53 3.77
CA LEU A 103 1.96 13.19 3.73
C LEU A 103 1.16 13.76 4.90
N GLN A 104 1.79 14.50 5.83
CA GLN A 104 1.17 15.06 7.04
C GLN A 104 0.81 16.54 6.89
#